data_AF-A0A954H3X3-F1
#
_entry.id   AF-A0A954H3X3-F1
#
_cell.length_a   1.000
_cell.length_b   1.000
_cell.length_c   1.000
_cell.angle_alpha   90.00
_cell.angle_beta   90.00
_cell.angle_gamma   90.00
#
_symmetry.space_group_name_H-M   'P 1'
#
loop_
_entity.id
_entity.type
_entity.pdbx_description
1 polymer ?
#
loop_
_entity_poly.entity_id
_entity_poly.type
_entity_poly.pdbx_seq_one_letter_code
_entity_poly.pdbx_strand_id
1 'polypeptide(L)'
;KAYFGRAADGTHIYVYNDGPAQRDKTPDFPSGGRMALRYKIKPPRGAWSEERAFYDAGIKNSYPTLIEVEPGEFRCVWDSGTPDKARTHIHFGKLKLNQ
;
A
#
# COMPACT_ATOMS: atom_id res chain seq x y z
N LYS A 1 -8.15 5.41 0.66
CA LYS A 1 -7.90 5.42 -0.80
C LYS A 1 -6.82 4.40 -1.09
N ALA A 2 -6.92 3.70 -2.22
CA ALA A 2 -5.86 2.86 -2.77
C ALA A 2 -5.22 3.54 -3.98
N TYR A 3 -4.04 3.09 -4.39
CA TYR A 3 -3.39 3.46 -5.64
C TYR A 3 -3.59 2.34 -6.67
N PHE A 4 -4.00 2.69 -7.88
CA PHE A 4 -4.02 1.79 -9.03
C PHE A 4 -3.28 2.48 -10.17
N GLY A 5 -2.32 1.78 -10.77
CA GLY A 5 -1.50 2.32 -11.85
C GLY A 5 -0.98 1.22 -12.77
N ARG A 6 -0.24 1.64 -13.78
CA ARG A 6 0.41 0.74 -14.76
C ARG A 6 1.87 1.14 -14.89
N ALA A 7 2.76 0.16 -14.79
CA ALA A 7 4.19 0.31 -15.04
C ALA A 7 4.47 0.40 -16.56
N ALA A 8 5.69 0.80 -16.92
CA ALA A 8 6.13 0.99 -18.30
C ALA A 8 6.01 -0.29 -19.15
N ASP A 9 6.21 -1.47 -18.55
CA ASP A 9 6.08 -2.79 -19.19
C ASP A 9 4.62 -3.26 -19.36
N GLY A 10 3.65 -2.45 -18.92
CA GLY A 10 2.22 -2.76 -18.96
C GLY A 10 1.70 -3.54 -17.75
N THR A 11 2.55 -3.86 -16.77
CA THR A 11 2.14 -4.49 -15.50
C THR A 11 1.25 -3.53 -14.72
N HIS A 12 0.07 -3.99 -14.29
CA HIS A 12 -0.76 -3.22 -13.38
C HIS A 12 -0.29 -3.43 -11.94
N ILE A 13 -0.35 -2.37 -11.16
CA ILE A 13 -0.07 -2.38 -9.72
C ILE A 13 -1.28 -1.83 -8.97
N TYR A 14 -1.64 -2.50 -7.89
CA TYR A 14 -2.68 -2.05 -6.96
C TYR A 14 -2.10 -2.05 -5.54
N VAL A 15 -2.03 -0.88 -4.90
CA VAL A 15 -1.54 -0.69 -3.53
C VAL A 15 -2.68 -0.20 -2.63
N TYR A 16 -2.94 -0.90 -1.55
CA TYR A 16 -4.11 -0.66 -0.68
C TYR A 16 -3.76 -0.92 0.78
N ASN A 17 -4.65 -0.52 1.67
CA ASN A 17 -4.53 -0.84 3.09
C ASN A 17 -5.13 -2.19 3.41
N ASP A 18 -4.52 -2.94 4.33
CA ASP A 18 -5.18 -4.10 4.89
C ASP A 18 -6.23 -3.69 5.95
N GLY A 19 -7.35 -4.41 5.94
CA GLY A 19 -8.40 -4.22 6.92
C GLY A 19 -9.50 -3.21 6.52
N PRO A 20 -10.57 -3.19 7.32
CA PRO A 20 -11.81 -2.49 7.00
C PRO A 20 -11.61 -0.97 6.99
N ALA A 21 -12.60 -0.25 6.45
CA ALA A 21 -12.61 1.21 6.51
C ALA A 21 -12.70 1.75 7.96
N GLN A 22 -13.16 0.92 8.88
CA GLN A 22 -13.27 1.22 10.31
C GLN A 22 -11.90 1.51 10.91
N ARG A 23 -11.80 2.64 11.61
CA ARG A 23 -10.53 3.10 12.22
C ARG A 23 -10.40 2.69 13.67
N ASP A 24 -11.53 2.49 14.33
CA ASP A 24 -11.62 2.21 15.75
C ASP A 24 -11.19 0.78 16.05
N LYS A 25 -10.64 0.59 17.25
CA LYS A 25 -10.28 -0.72 17.75
C LYS A 25 -11.55 -1.51 18.05
N THR A 26 -11.63 -2.73 17.55
CA THR A 26 -12.68 -3.70 17.88
C THR A 26 -12.03 -4.99 18.39
N PRO A 27 -12.77 -5.92 19.01
CA PRO A 27 -12.23 -7.24 19.34
C PRO A 27 -11.60 -7.94 18.12
N ASP A 28 -12.22 -7.81 16.95
CA ASP A 28 -11.73 -8.39 15.69
C ASP A 28 -10.56 -7.60 15.07
N PHE A 29 -10.42 -6.31 15.40
CA PHE A 29 -9.36 -5.43 14.95
C PHE A 29 -8.77 -4.65 16.12
N PRO A 30 -7.93 -5.28 16.97
CA PRO A 30 -7.44 -4.67 18.20
C PRO A 30 -6.55 -3.43 17.98
N SER A 31 -6.03 -3.25 16.77
CA SER A 31 -5.29 -2.06 16.33
C SER A 31 -6.11 -1.09 15.46
N GLY A 32 -7.38 -1.41 15.23
CA GLY A 32 -8.23 -0.81 14.20
C GLY A 32 -7.85 -1.25 12.78
N GLY A 33 -8.63 -0.83 11.78
CA GLY A 33 -8.32 -1.09 10.38
C GLY A 33 -7.27 -0.13 9.79
N ARG A 34 -6.73 -0.50 8.62
CA ARG A 34 -5.75 0.27 7.82
C ARG A 34 -4.37 0.42 8.48
N MET A 35 -3.80 -0.70 8.88
CA MET A 35 -2.47 -0.72 9.48
C MET A 35 -1.41 -0.85 8.41
N ALA A 36 -1.32 -1.97 7.71
CA ALA A 36 -0.33 -2.16 6.67
C ALA A 36 -0.76 -1.53 5.33
N LEU A 37 0.23 -1.31 4.48
CA LEU A 37 0.05 -1.19 3.04
C LEU A 37 0.43 -2.52 2.40
N ARG A 38 -0.48 -3.04 1.58
CA ARG A 38 -0.34 -4.27 0.79
C ARG A 38 -0.35 -3.90 -0.69
N TYR A 39 0.17 -4.78 -1.53
CA TYR A 39 0.08 -4.62 -2.97
C TYR A 39 -0.09 -5.94 -3.72
N LYS A 40 -0.67 -5.84 -4.90
CA LYS A 40 -0.76 -6.90 -5.91
C LYS A 40 -0.31 -6.36 -7.25
N ILE A 41 0.29 -7.24 -8.07
CA ILE A 41 0.66 -6.93 -9.44
C ILE A 41 -0.06 -7.86 -10.42
N LYS A 42 -0.28 -7.39 -11.64
CA LYS A 42 -0.83 -8.19 -12.73
C LYS A 42 -0.05 -7.89 -14.01
N PRO A 43 0.82 -8.81 -14.46
CA PRO A 43 1.50 -8.68 -15.74
C PRO A 43 0.51 -8.49 -16.90
N PRO A 44 0.95 -7.97 -18.06
CA PRO A 44 0.12 -7.91 -19.25
C PRO A 44 -0.50 -9.27 -19.56
N ARG A 45 -1.83 -9.33 -19.65
CA ARG A 45 -2.61 -10.56 -19.92
C ARG A 45 -2.45 -11.69 -18.88
N GLY A 46 -1.78 -11.44 -17.75
CA GLY A 46 -1.63 -12.39 -16.66
C GLY A 46 -2.75 -12.33 -15.63
N ALA A 47 -2.64 -13.16 -14.59
CA ALA A 47 -3.47 -13.08 -13.39
C ALA A 47 -2.89 -12.08 -12.38
N TRP A 48 -3.72 -11.68 -11.41
CA TRP A 48 -3.23 -10.95 -10.24
C TRP A 48 -2.35 -11.87 -9.39
N SER A 49 -1.25 -11.33 -8.87
CA SER A 49 -0.42 -12.01 -7.88
C SER A 49 -1.18 -12.21 -6.56
N GLU A 50 -0.65 -13.08 -5.72
CA GLU A 50 -0.93 -13.06 -4.29
C GLU A 50 -0.62 -11.69 -3.69
N GLU A 51 -1.26 -11.41 -2.55
CA GLU A 51 -1.00 -10.20 -1.77
C GLU A 51 0.44 -10.19 -1.24
N ARG A 52 1.12 -9.05 -1.37
CA ARG A 52 2.47 -8.82 -0.84
C ARG A 52 2.46 -7.64 0.14
N ALA A 53 3.28 -7.71 1.18
CA ALA A 53 3.48 -6.59 2.10
C ALA A 53 4.31 -5.49 1.42
N PHE A 54 3.82 -4.26 1.43
CA PHE A 54 4.61 -3.08 1.06
C PHE A 54 5.20 -2.42 2.31
N TYR A 55 4.37 -2.17 3.31
CA TYR A 55 4.81 -1.55 4.58
C TYR A 55 3.92 -2.02 5.72
N ASP A 56 4.52 -2.62 6.74
CA ASP A 56 3.83 -3.09 7.95
C ASP A 56 4.71 -2.78 9.16
N ALA A 57 4.34 -1.76 9.91
CA ALA A 57 5.11 -1.26 11.05
C ALA A 57 4.26 -1.12 12.32
N GLY A 58 3.08 -1.74 12.35
CA GLY A 58 2.18 -1.62 13.50
C GLY A 58 1.64 -0.20 13.73
N ILE A 59 1.58 0.64 12.69
CA ILE A 59 1.03 2.00 12.72
C ILE A 59 -0.03 2.19 11.63
N LYS A 60 -0.88 3.22 11.78
CA LYS A 60 -1.92 3.53 10.80
C LYS A 60 -1.32 4.15 9.53
N ASN A 61 -1.60 3.57 8.36
CA ASN A 61 -1.13 4.07 7.06
C ASN A 61 -2.31 4.33 6.12
N SER A 62 -2.22 5.29 5.20
CA SER A 62 -3.30 5.56 4.24
C SER A 62 -2.87 6.40 3.04
N TYR A 63 -3.68 6.37 1.98
CA TYR A 63 -3.50 7.19 0.76
C TYR A 63 -2.13 7.03 0.09
N PRO A 64 -1.72 5.78 -0.24
CA PRO A 64 -0.53 5.59 -1.04
C PRO A 64 -0.69 6.32 -2.39
N THR A 65 0.37 6.99 -2.81
CA THR A 65 0.54 7.56 -4.14
C THR A 65 1.93 7.19 -4.62
N LEU A 66 2.01 6.68 -5.84
CA LEU A 66 3.24 6.16 -6.41
C LEU A 66 3.53 6.83 -7.75
N ILE A 67 4.81 6.97 -8.07
CA ILE A 67 5.30 7.36 -9.39
C ILE A 67 6.42 6.42 -9.80
N GLU A 68 6.35 5.91 -11.03
CA GLU A 68 7.43 5.12 -11.63
C GLU A 68 8.56 6.07 -12.02
N VAL A 69 9.79 5.75 -11.59
CA VAL A 69 10.98 6.57 -11.90
C VAL A 69 11.96 5.84 -12.80
N GLU A 70 11.92 4.52 -12.81
CA GLU A 70 12.60 3.62 -13.74
C GLU A 70 11.68 2.42 -13.97
N PRO A 71 11.81 1.64 -15.07
CA PRO A 71 10.95 0.49 -15.33
C PRO A 71 10.84 -0.46 -14.13
N GLY A 72 9.63 -0.57 -13.56
CA GLY A 72 9.33 -1.39 -12.39
C GLY A 72 9.82 -0.83 -11.05
N GLU A 73 10.42 0.36 -11.01
CA GLU A 73 10.84 1.03 -9.78
C GLU A 73 9.99 2.25 -9.46
N PHE A 74 9.34 2.23 -8.30
CA PHE A 74 8.44 3.28 -7.84
C PHE A 74 9.03 4.06 -6.68
N ARG A 75 8.77 5.37 -6.67
CA ARG A 75 8.82 6.21 -5.47
C ARG A 75 7.41 6.33 -4.93
N CYS A 76 7.27 6.10 -3.64
CA CYS A 76 6.00 6.00 -2.95
C CYS A 76 5.92 7.09 -1.88
N VAL A 77 4.75 7.68 -1.71
CA VAL A 77 4.41 8.59 -0.61
C VAL A 77 3.06 8.21 -0.03
N TRP A 78 2.90 8.29 1.28
CA TRP A 78 1.63 8.01 1.96
C TRP A 78 1.51 8.77 3.27
N ASP A 79 0.26 8.98 3.71
CA ASP A 79 -0.03 9.48 5.04
C ASP A 79 0.20 8.35 6.05
N SER A 80 0.96 8.61 7.10
CA SER A 80 1.19 7.67 8.18
C SER A 80 0.92 8.31 9.55
N GLY A 81 1.03 7.53 10.60
CA GLY A 81 0.55 7.90 11.93
C GLY A 81 1.19 7.09 13.04
N THR A 82 0.55 7.07 14.18
CA THR A 82 0.90 6.18 15.29
C THR A 82 -0.06 4.99 15.32
N PRO A 83 0.08 4.05 16.26
CA PRO A 83 -0.92 3.00 16.45
C PRO A 83 -2.33 3.56 16.76
N ASP A 84 -2.41 4.74 17.38
CA ASP A 84 -3.67 5.31 17.87
C ASP A 84 -4.18 6.49 17.03
N LYS A 85 -3.29 7.23 16.35
CA LYS A 85 -3.64 8.44 15.61
C LYS A 85 -3.16 8.38 14.17
N ALA A 86 -4.08 8.42 13.21
CA ALA A 86 -3.75 8.43 11.79
C ALA A 86 -3.27 9.82 11.32
N ARG A 87 -2.46 9.85 10.26
CA ARG A 87 -2.10 11.06 9.48
C ARG A 87 -1.40 12.14 10.31
N THR A 88 -0.38 11.75 11.06
CA THR A 88 0.46 12.69 11.83
C THR A 88 1.77 13.01 11.12
N HIS A 89 2.15 12.23 10.10
CA HIS A 89 3.35 12.46 9.30
C HIS A 89 3.19 11.85 7.89
N ILE A 90 4.10 12.23 6.99
CA ILE A 90 4.19 11.70 5.63
C ILE A 90 5.40 10.78 5.57
N HIS A 91 5.20 9.57 5.06
CA HIS A 91 6.29 8.63 4.80
C HIS A 91 6.61 8.54 3.32
N PHE A 92 7.88 8.28 3.04
CA PHE A 92 8.40 8.03 1.71
C PHE A 92 9.01 6.62 1.65
N GLY A 93 8.88 5.98 0.49
CA GLY A 93 9.37 4.63 0.29
C GLY A 93 9.75 4.36 -1.15
N LYS A 94 10.41 3.23 -1.35
CA LYS A 94 10.75 2.69 -2.67
C LYS A 94 10.07 1.33 -2.81
N LEU A 95 9.49 1.05 -3.96
CA LEU A 95 8.93 -0.25 -4.27
C LEU A 95 9.50 -0.70 -5.62
N LYS A 96 10.14 -1.86 -5.63
CA LYS A 96 10.59 -2.52 -6.86
C LYS A 96 9.68 -3.70 -7.16
N LEU A 97 9.17 -3.76 -8.38
CA LEU A 97 8.39 -4.91 -8.84
C LEU A 97 9.35 -6.03 -9.21
N ASN A 98 9.60 -6.92 -8.26
CA ASN A 98 10.25 -8.19 -8.58
C ASN A 98 9.16 -9.09 -9.19
N GLN A 99 9.26 -9.33 -10.50
CA GLN A 99 8.38 -10.26 -11.22
C GLN A 99 8.59 -11.68 -10.70
#